data_AF-A0A927ZRD4-F1
#
_entry.id   AF-A0A927ZRD4-F1
#
_cell.length_a   1.000
_cell.length_b   1.000
_cell.length_c   1.000
_cell.angle_alpha   90.00
_cell.angle_beta   90.00
_cell.angle_gamma   90.00
#
_symmetry.space_group_name_H-M   'P 1'
#
loop_
_entity.id
_entity.type
_entity.pdbx_description
1 polymer ?
#
loop_
_entity_poly.entity_id
_entity_poly.type
_entity_poly.pdbx_seq_one_letter_code
_entity_poly.pdbx_strand_id
1 'polypeptide(L)'
;MENKNIKNITVLCFAVITGIDIFYLVTAFHYWNLSSVLGSALLVIALLTSTPLLSVPGFVFGIIPAIRSFALNFYAIINGWIPLALILNWIGGIVVYALLMVASLNPKSARNLGVVAAVAEVVKYASLLIWQWSEGYEASALSVLYVLLFLAGAVLWGFTWNGIGKKAIADNSPAKNDPTTTNSKIENGNVEKLLRLKELLDTGVLTEEEFDAKKKQLLNL
;
A
#
# COMPACT_ATOMS: atom_id res chain seq x y z
N MET A 1 14.33 14.44 -6.18
CA MET A 1 14.04 13.95 -7.55
C MET A 1 13.58 12.49 -7.57
N GLU A 2 14.11 11.62 -6.69
CA GLU A 2 13.87 10.17 -6.70
C GLU A 2 12.38 9.73 -6.62
N ASN A 3 11.56 10.38 -5.80
CA ASN A 3 10.16 9.97 -5.57
C ASN A 3 9.24 10.19 -6.78
N LYS A 4 9.52 11.20 -7.64
CA LYS A 4 8.72 11.46 -8.85
C LYS A 4 8.88 10.34 -9.88
N ASN A 5 10.10 9.81 -10.01
CA ASN A 5 10.40 8.72 -10.93
C ASN A 5 9.75 7.42 -10.46
N ILE A 6 9.84 7.10 -9.16
CA ILE A 6 9.19 5.92 -8.57
C ILE A 6 7.68 5.96 -8.81
N LYS A 7 7.02 7.10 -8.54
CA LYS A 7 5.59 7.27 -8.78
C LYS A 7 5.22 7.03 -10.25
N ASN A 8 5.96 7.63 -11.19
CA ASN A 8 5.68 7.48 -12.62
C ASN A 8 5.83 6.03 -13.09
N ILE A 9 6.83 5.30 -12.60
CA ILE A 9 7.01 3.88 -12.92
C ILE A 9 5.87 3.06 -12.30
N THR A 10 5.45 3.37 -11.08
CA THR A 10 4.30 2.72 -10.43
C THR A 10 3.02 2.92 -11.25
N VAL A 11 2.76 4.16 -11.71
CA VAL A 11 1.64 4.49 -12.60
C VAL A 11 1.71 3.65 -13.87
N LEU A 12 2.89 3.55 -14.49
CA LEU A 12 3.07 2.75 -15.70
C LEU A 12 2.74 1.27 -15.47
N CYS A 13 3.23 0.66 -14.37
CA CYS A 13 2.92 -0.72 -14.03
C CYS A 13 1.41 -0.95 -13.96
N PHE A 14 0.68 -0.13 -13.20
CA PHE A 14 -0.76 -0.29 -13.05
C PHE A 14 -1.55 0.10 -14.31
N ALA A 15 -1.06 1.05 -15.11
CA ALA A 15 -1.70 1.40 -16.39
C ALA A 15 -1.60 0.27 -17.41
N VAL A 16 -0.45 -0.41 -17.48
CA VAL A 16 -0.30 -1.59 -18.35
C VAL A 16 -1.16 -2.75 -17.83
N ILE A 17 -1.23 -2.95 -16.51
CA ILE A 17 -2.16 -3.91 -15.89
C ILE A 17 -3.62 -3.61 -16.30
N THR A 18 -4.06 -2.34 -16.22
CA THR A 18 -5.39 -1.94 -16.69
C THR A 18 -5.60 -2.25 -18.17
N GLY A 19 -4.60 -2.01 -19.02
CA GLY A 19 -4.66 -2.38 -20.44
C GLY A 19 -4.85 -3.89 -20.65
N ILE A 20 -4.14 -4.72 -19.87
CA ILE A 20 -4.29 -6.18 -19.89
C ILE A 20 -5.69 -6.59 -19.37
N ASP A 21 -6.18 -5.98 -18.29
CA ASP A 21 -7.53 -6.25 -17.77
C ASP A 21 -8.61 -5.91 -18.81
N ILE A 22 -8.45 -4.80 -19.54
CA ILE A 22 -9.35 -4.41 -20.65
C ILE A 22 -9.29 -5.44 -21.77
N PHE A 23 -8.09 -5.88 -22.15
CA PHE A 23 -7.92 -6.93 -23.16
C PHE A 23 -8.66 -8.21 -22.75
N TYR A 24 -8.53 -8.64 -21.49
CA TYR A 24 -9.27 -9.81 -20.97
C TYR A 24 -10.77 -9.58 -20.90
N LEU A 25 -11.24 -8.37 -20.58
CA LEU A 25 -12.66 -8.03 -20.59
C LEU A 25 -13.26 -8.17 -22.00
N VAL A 26 -12.56 -7.65 -23.02
CA VAL A 26 -13.03 -7.66 -24.42
C VAL A 26 -12.95 -9.05 -25.03
N THR A 27 -11.87 -9.80 -24.79
CA THR A 27 -11.64 -11.10 -25.46
C THR A 27 -12.37 -12.26 -24.80
N ALA A 28 -12.53 -12.26 -23.48
CA ALA A 28 -13.17 -13.35 -22.76
C ALA A 28 -14.67 -13.11 -22.48
N PHE A 29 -15.20 -11.90 -22.70
CA PHE A 29 -16.60 -11.52 -22.38
C PHE A 29 -17.04 -11.90 -20.96
N HIS A 30 -16.12 -11.87 -20.01
CA HIS A 30 -16.43 -12.14 -18.61
C HIS A 30 -16.72 -10.82 -17.91
N TYR A 31 -17.99 -10.54 -17.62
CA TYR A 31 -18.42 -9.34 -16.88
C TYR A 31 -17.68 -9.14 -15.55
N TRP A 32 -17.10 -10.20 -14.99
CA TRP A 32 -16.27 -10.16 -13.79
C TRP A 32 -14.93 -9.43 -13.98
N ASN A 33 -14.39 -9.42 -15.20
CA ASN A 33 -13.19 -8.66 -15.53
C ASN A 33 -13.43 -7.15 -15.47
N LEU A 34 -14.70 -6.71 -15.49
CA LEU A 34 -15.05 -5.30 -15.29
C LEU A 34 -14.60 -4.82 -13.90
N SER A 35 -14.73 -5.66 -12.87
CA SER A 35 -14.25 -5.32 -11.53
C SER A 35 -12.73 -5.09 -11.51
N SER A 36 -11.95 -5.97 -12.16
CA SER A 36 -10.50 -5.79 -12.27
C SER A 36 -10.12 -4.50 -13.01
N VAL A 37 -10.80 -4.21 -14.14
CA VAL A 37 -10.59 -2.97 -14.91
C VAL A 37 -10.88 -1.74 -14.06
N LEU A 38 -12.03 -1.70 -13.38
CA LEU A 38 -12.39 -0.59 -12.49
C LEU A 38 -11.39 -0.47 -11.34
N GLY A 39 -10.97 -1.60 -10.78
CA GLY A 39 -9.98 -1.66 -9.72
C GLY A 39 -8.65 -1.04 -10.13
N SER A 40 -8.02 -1.57 -11.19
CA SER A 40 -6.72 -1.11 -11.66
C SER A 40 -6.76 0.33 -12.18
N ALA A 41 -7.83 0.74 -12.87
CA ALA A 41 -8.01 2.13 -13.30
C ALA A 41 -8.08 3.11 -12.11
N LEU A 42 -8.80 2.76 -11.04
CA LEU A 42 -8.85 3.58 -9.84
C LEU A 42 -7.50 3.67 -9.13
N LEU A 43 -6.70 2.60 -9.14
CA LEU A 43 -5.32 2.64 -8.60
C LEU A 43 -4.44 3.62 -9.40
N VAL A 44 -4.55 3.63 -10.72
CA VAL A 44 -3.86 4.60 -11.58
C VAL A 44 -4.28 6.03 -11.26
N ILE A 45 -5.59 6.28 -11.15
CA ILE A 45 -6.14 7.60 -10.82
C ILE A 45 -5.67 8.05 -9.42
N ALA A 46 -5.67 7.14 -8.44
CA ALA A 46 -5.19 7.41 -7.08
C ALA A 46 -3.71 7.87 -7.09
N LEU A 47 -2.86 7.22 -7.88
CA LEU A 47 -1.44 7.60 -8.02
C LEU A 47 -1.26 8.93 -8.76
N LEU A 48 -2.01 9.15 -9.84
CA LEU A 48 -1.94 10.40 -10.61
C LEU A 48 -2.36 11.60 -9.75
N THR A 49 -3.47 11.46 -9.03
CA THR A 49 -4.00 12.49 -8.12
C THR A 49 -3.24 12.56 -6.79
N SER A 50 -2.41 11.56 -6.49
CA SER A 50 -1.71 11.41 -5.20
C SER A 50 -2.67 11.36 -4.00
N THR A 51 -3.87 10.81 -4.22
CA THR A 51 -4.94 10.70 -3.21
C THR A 51 -5.05 9.26 -2.72
N PRO A 52 -4.50 8.91 -1.55
CA PRO A 52 -4.46 7.51 -1.09
C PRO A 52 -5.86 6.92 -0.87
N LEU A 53 -6.84 7.73 -0.46
CA LEU A 53 -8.20 7.26 -0.21
C LEU A 53 -8.89 6.71 -1.48
N LEU A 54 -8.55 7.24 -2.67
CA LEU A 54 -9.08 6.72 -3.94
C LEU A 54 -8.59 5.30 -4.26
N SER A 55 -7.48 4.86 -3.65
CA SER A 55 -6.99 3.50 -3.86
C SER A 55 -7.84 2.44 -3.16
N VAL A 56 -8.58 2.80 -2.10
CA VAL A 56 -9.43 1.88 -1.34
C VAL A 56 -10.47 1.20 -2.24
N PRO A 57 -11.35 1.94 -2.95
CA PRO A 57 -12.29 1.29 -3.86
C PRO A 57 -11.58 0.53 -4.99
N GLY A 58 -10.42 1.01 -5.46
CA GLY A 58 -9.60 0.30 -6.45
C GLY A 58 -9.19 -1.10 -5.98
N PHE A 59 -8.69 -1.20 -4.74
CA PHE A 59 -8.35 -2.48 -4.14
C PHE A 59 -9.55 -3.34 -3.81
N VAL A 60 -10.67 -2.75 -3.36
CA VAL A 60 -11.92 -3.50 -3.14
C VAL A 60 -12.37 -4.17 -4.44
N PHE A 61 -12.40 -3.43 -5.55
CA PHE A 61 -12.73 -3.99 -6.86
C PHE A 61 -11.75 -5.07 -7.31
N GLY A 62 -10.44 -4.87 -7.08
CA GLY A 62 -9.40 -5.86 -7.38
C GLY A 62 -9.51 -7.17 -6.57
N ILE A 63 -10.09 -7.12 -5.36
CA ILE A 63 -10.29 -8.30 -4.50
C ILE A 63 -11.45 -9.18 -4.97
N ILE A 64 -12.46 -8.62 -5.63
CA ILE A 64 -13.72 -9.30 -5.99
C ILE A 64 -13.49 -10.63 -6.73
N PRO A 65 -12.62 -10.72 -7.76
CA PRO A 65 -12.36 -11.99 -8.46
C PRO A 65 -11.86 -13.09 -7.53
N ALA A 66 -11.02 -12.74 -6.55
CA ALA A 66 -10.47 -13.70 -5.59
C ALA A 66 -11.55 -14.17 -4.59
N ILE A 67 -12.33 -13.25 -4.01
CA ILE A 67 -13.46 -13.59 -3.13
C ILE A 67 -14.46 -14.50 -3.85
N ARG A 68 -14.84 -14.14 -5.08
CA ARG A 68 -15.77 -14.93 -5.88
C ARG A 68 -15.24 -16.33 -6.13
N SER A 69 -13.99 -16.45 -6.57
CA SER A 69 -13.40 -17.75 -6.90
C SER A 69 -13.34 -18.66 -5.67
N PHE A 70 -13.01 -18.10 -4.51
CA PHE A 70 -13.08 -18.80 -3.23
C PHE A 70 -14.52 -19.23 -2.89
N ALA A 71 -15.49 -18.30 -2.96
CA ALA A 71 -16.87 -18.56 -2.58
C ALA A 71 -17.55 -19.62 -3.48
N LEU A 72 -17.37 -19.54 -4.79
CA LEU A 72 -17.98 -20.50 -5.73
C LEU A 72 -17.41 -21.91 -5.60
N ASN A 73 -16.15 -22.03 -5.18
CA ASN A 73 -15.49 -23.31 -4.99
C ASN A 73 -15.55 -23.80 -3.53
N PHE A 74 -16.23 -23.09 -2.63
CA PHE A 74 -16.23 -23.42 -1.20
C PHE A 74 -16.65 -24.86 -0.92
N TYR A 75 -17.70 -25.35 -1.57
CA TYR A 75 -18.12 -26.76 -1.47
C TYR A 75 -17.04 -27.74 -1.95
N ALA A 76 -16.37 -27.44 -3.06
CA ALA A 76 -15.29 -28.29 -3.57
C ALA A 76 -14.05 -28.25 -2.68
N ILE A 77 -13.77 -27.10 -2.04
CA ILE A 77 -12.69 -26.93 -1.05
C ILE A 77 -12.91 -27.83 0.16
N ILE A 78 -14.10 -27.80 0.77
CA ILE A 78 -14.38 -28.60 1.98
C ILE A 78 -14.32 -30.11 1.71
N ASN A 79 -14.56 -30.53 0.46
CA ASN A 79 -14.48 -31.91 0.03
C ASN A 79 -13.09 -32.31 -0.50
N GLY A 80 -12.10 -31.39 -0.47
CA GLY A 80 -10.74 -31.67 -0.90
C GLY A 80 -10.54 -31.82 -2.41
N TRP A 81 -11.48 -31.37 -3.23
CA TRP A 81 -11.41 -31.48 -4.70
C TRP A 81 -10.60 -30.36 -5.35
N ILE A 82 -10.30 -29.31 -4.59
CA ILE A 82 -9.55 -28.15 -5.10
C ILE A 82 -8.08 -28.26 -4.64
N PRO A 83 -7.12 -28.24 -5.57
CA PRO A 83 -5.70 -28.17 -5.25
C PRO A 83 -5.36 -27.01 -4.32
N LEU A 84 -4.50 -27.25 -3.34
CA LEU A 84 -4.07 -26.23 -2.37
C LEU A 84 -3.50 -24.97 -3.05
N ALA A 85 -2.82 -25.12 -4.18
CA ALA A 85 -2.28 -24.00 -4.96
C ALA A 85 -3.36 -23.00 -5.41
N LEU A 86 -4.56 -23.47 -5.79
CA LEU A 86 -5.68 -22.60 -6.17
C LEU A 86 -6.27 -21.87 -4.96
N ILE A 87 -6.35 -22.57 -3.82
CA ILE A 87 -6.82 -21.97 -2.56
C ILE A 87 -5.85 -20.88 -2.10
N LEU A 88 -4.55 -21.16 -2.13
CA LEU A 88 -3.49 -20.18 -1.85
C LEU A 88 -3.55 -19.00 -2.81
N ASN A 89 -3.88 -19.23 -4.09
CA ASN A 89 -4.07 -18.16 -5.05
C ASN A 89 -5.21 -17.21 -4.68
N TRP A 90 -6.36 -17.72 -4.27
CA TRP A 90 -7.49 -16.86 -3.93
C TRP A 90 -7.31 -16.16 -2.57
N ILE A 91 -6.93 -16.91 -1.53
CA ILE A 91 -6.69 -16.32 -0.20
C ILE A 91 -5.51 -15.34 -0.26
N GLY A 92 -4.42 -15.72 -0.92
CA GLY A 92 -3.26 -14.86 -1.13
C GLY A 92 -3.62 -13.57 -1.86
N GLY A 93 -4.45 -13.64 -2.90
CA GLY A 93 -4.96 -12.45 -3.59
C GLY A 93 -5.69 -11.49 -2.67
N ILE A 94 -6.60 -12.00 -1.82
CA ILE A 94 -7.32 -11.19 -0.82
C ILE A 94 -6.33 -10.50 0.13
N VAL A 95 -5.36 -11.25 0.65
CA VAL A 95 -4.34 -10.73 1.58
C VAL A 95 -3.46 -9.67 0.92
N VAL A 96 -2.97 -9.92 -0.29
CA VAL A 96 -2.10 -9.00 -1.03
C VAL A 96 -2.77 -7.66 -1.25
N TYR A 97 -4.01 -7.65 -1.74
CA TYR A 97 -4.75 -6.42 -1.95
C TYR A 97 -5.10 -5.70 -0.64
N ALA A 98 -5.41 -6.44 0.43
CA ALA A 98 -5.62 -5.85 1.75
C ALA A 98 -4.35 -5.18 2.28
N LEU A 99 -3.18 -5.82 2.12
CA LEU A 99 -1.89 -5.24 2.50
C LEU A 99 -1.58 -3.96 1.72
N LEU A 100 -1.82 -3.94 0.41
CA LEU A 100 -1.60 -2.75 -0.42
C LEU A 100 -2.58 -1.61 -0.10
N MET A 101 -3.81 -1.95 0.29
CA MET A 101 -4.78 -0.99 0.81
C MET A 101 -4.34 -0.39 2.14
N VAL A 102 -3.85 -1.21 3.08
CA VAL A 102 -3.29 -0.68 4.33
C VAL A 102 -2.03 0.15 4.04
N ALA A 103 -1.23 -0.23 3.05
CA ALA A 103 -0.04 0.51 2.66
C ALA A 103 -0.35 1.92 2.15
N SER A 104 -1.45 2.12 1.42
CA SER A 104 -1.84 3.46 0.96
C SER A 104 -2.38 4.35 2.10
N LEU A 105 -3.04 3.74 3.09
CA LEU A 105 -3.62 4.46 4.22
C LEU A 105 -2.65 4.69 5.38
N ASN A 106 -1.56 3.93 5.46
CA ASN A 106 -0.55 4.05 6.51
C ASN A 106 0.86 4.32 5.92
N PRO A 107 1.22 5.60 5.67
CA PRO A 107 2.49 5.94 5.04
C PRO A 107 3.73 5.50 5.84
N LYS A 108 3.63 5.37 7.17
CA LYS A 108 4.75 4.97 8.02
C LYS A 108 5.19 3.53 7.71
N SER A 109 4.24 2.63 7.53
CA SER A 109 4.48 1.21 7.22
C SER A 109 4.36 0.87 5.74
N ALA A 110 3.95 1.81 4.89
CA ALA A 110 3.67 1.61 3.47
C ALA A 110 4.76 0.84 2.72
N ARG A 111 6.03 1.21 2.93
CA ARG A 111 7.17 0.54 2.29
C ARG A 111 7.22 -0.94 2.65
N ASN A 112 7.16 -1.25 3.95
CA ASN A 112 7.25 -2.63 4.43
C ASN A 112 6.04 -3.44 3.96
N LEU A 113 4.84 -2.86 4.02
CA LEU A 113 3.62 -3.52 3.56
C LEU A 113 3.63 -3.80 2.06
N GLY A 114 4.15 -2.88 1.24
CA GLY A 114 4.32 -3.11 -0.20
C GLY A 114 5.30 -4.25 -0.51
N VAL A 115 6.42 -4.33 0.22
CA VAL A 115 7.36 -5.46 0.08
C VAL A 115 6.73 -6.78 0.53
N VAL A 116 6.04 -6.80 1.67
CA VAL A 116 5.36 -8.02 2.17
C VAL A 116 4.29 -8.47 1.19
N ALA A 117 3.52 -7.54 0.60
CA ALA A 117 2.54 -7.86 -0.42
C ALA A 117 3.19 -8.48 -1.67
N ALA A 118 4.31 -7.93 -2.13
CA ALA A 118 5.04 -8.50 -3.26
C ALA A 118 5.60 -9.91 -2.95
N VAL A 119 6.13 -10.14 -1.75
CA VAL A 119 6.58 -11.47 -1.32
C VAL A 119 5.42 -12.46 -1.28
N ALA A 120 4.28 -12.08 -0.70
CA ALA A 120 3.09 -12.91 -0.68
C ALA A 120 2.61 -13.26 -2.11
N GLU A 121 2.67 -12.30 -3.03
CA GLU A 121 2.34 -12.51 -4.44
C GLU A 121 3.32 -13.47 -5.14
N VAL A 122 4.63 -13.43 -4.83
CA VAL A 122 5.61 -14.40 -5.34
C VAL A 122 5.27 -15.80 -4.84
N VAL A 123 5.02 -15.98 -3.54
CA VAL A 123 4.67 -17.29 -2.96
C VAL A 123 3.42 -17.86 -3.62
N LYS A 124 2.41 -17.00 -3.78
CA LYS A 124 1.16 -17.32 -4.46
C LYS A 124 1.41 -17.83 -5.88
N TYR A 125 2.09 -17.05 -6.71
CA TYR A 125 2.34 -17.42 -8.10
C TYR A 125 3.29 -18.60 -8.27
N ALA A 126 4.32 -18.73 -7.43
CA ALA A 126 5.20 -19.89 -7.44
C ALA A 126 4.42 -21.18 -7.16
N SER A 127 3.51 -21.16 -6.17
CA SER A 127 2.65 -22.32 -5.88
C SER A 127 1.75 -22.68 -7.05
N LEU A 128 1.21 -21.68 -7.76
CA LEU A 128 0.37 -21.89 -8.93
C LEU A 128 1.17 -22.47 -10.11
N LEU A 129 2.38 -21.97 -10.37
CA LEU A 129 3.25 -22.45 -11.44
C LEU A 129 3.70 -23.90 -11.20
N ILE A 130 4.05 -24.26 -9.96
CA ILE A 130 4.43 -25.63 -9.59
C ILE A 130 3.26 -26.58 -9.88
N TRP A 131 2.04 -26.20 -9.46
CA TRP A 131 0.86 -27.01 -9.72
C TRP A 131 0.56 -27.12 -11.22
N GLN A 132 0.58 -26.00 -11.96
CA GLN A 132 0.38 -25.99 -13.41
C GLN A 132 1.36 -26.91 -14.13
N TRP A 133 2.65 -26.82 -13.77
CA TRP A 133 3.68 -27.67 -14.35
C TRP A 133 3.45 -29.16 -14.05
N SER A 134 3.01 -29.50 -12.83
CA SER A 134 2.69 -30.89 -12.48
C SER A 134 1.50 -31.48 -13.25
N GLU A 135 0.59 -30.62 -13.71
CA GLU A 135 -0.59 -31.00 -14.52
C GLU A 135 -0.32 -30.87 -16.04
N GLY A 136 0.90 -30.49 -16.44
CA GLY A 136 1.26 -30.28 -17.86
C GLY A 136 0.70 -29.00 -18.48
N TYR A 137 0.26 -28.03 -17.66
CA TYR A 137 -0.16 -26.71 -18.13
C TYR A 137 1.04 -25.78 -18.32
N GLU A 138 1.00 -24.98 -19.39
CA GLU A 138 1.99 -23.94 -19.66
C GLU A 138 1.44 -22.54 -19.30
N ALA A 139 2.29 -21.71 -18.69
CA ALA A 139 1.94 -20.33 -18.39
C ALA A 139 2.07 -19.45 -19.65
N SER A 140 1.02 -18.69 -19.97
CA SER A 140 1.07 -17.76 -21.10
C SER A 140 2.03 -16.59 -20.83
N ALA A 141 2.73 -16.11 -21.85
CA ALA A 141 3.63 -14.95 -21.74
C ALA A 141 2.91 -13.70 -21.18
N LEU A 142 1.64 -13.49 -21.57
CA LEU A 142 0.82 -12.39 -21.06
C LEU A 142 0.56 -12.52 -19.55
N SER A 143 0.27 -13.74 -19.06
CA SER A 143 0.08 -13.97 -17.63
C SER A 143 1.36 -13.74 -16.84
N VAL A 144 2.52 -14.17 -17.34
CA VAL A 144 3.83 -13.92 -16.71
C VAL A 144 4.12 -12.42 -16.65
N LEU A 145 3.89 -11.70 -17.75
CA LEU A 145 4.04 -10.24 -17.79
C LEU A 145 3.15 -9.55 -16.75
N TYR A 146 1.88 -9.97 -16.62
CA TYR A 146 0.95 -9.45 -15.63
C TYR A 146 1.51 -9.60 -14.21
N VAL A 147 2.03 -10.78 -13.86
CA VAL A 147 2.64 -11.02 -12.54
C VAL A 147 3.82 -10.11 -12.30
N LEU A 148 4.73 -10.02 -13.27
CA LEU A 148 5.95 -9.22 -13.12
C LEU A 148 5.63 -7.74 -12.92
N LEU A 149 4.67 -7.22 -13.68
CA LEU A 149 4.18 -5.85 -13.52
C LEU A 149 3.50 -5.64 -12.17
N PHE A 150 2.72 -6.61 -11.70
CA PHE A 150 2.06 -6.52 -10.41
C PHE A 150 3.07 -6.56 -9.27
N LEU A 151 4.07 -7.45 -9.33
CA LEU A 151 5.15 -7.54 -8.34
C LEU A 151 5.93 -6.24 -8.25
N ALA A 152 6.39 -5.71 -9.40
CA ALA A 152 7.06 -4.42 -9.45
C ALA A 152 6.14 -3.30 -8.93
N GLY A 153 4.88 -3.30 -9.36
CA GLY A 153 3.86 -2.35 -8.95
C GLY A 153 3.62 -2.36 -7.43
N ALA A 154 3.50 -3.53 -6.81
CA ALA A 154 3.26 -3.70 -5.38
C ALA A 154 4.41 -3.17 -4.52
N VAL A 155 5.66 -3.46 -4.91
CA VAL A 155 6.83 -2.90 -4.24
C VAL A 155 6.82 -1.38 -4.37
N LEU A 156 6.76 -0.87 -5.61
CA LEU A 156 6.83 0.56 -5.89
C LEU A 156 5.66 1.35 -5.32
N TRP A 157 4.48 0.73 -5.17
CA TRP A 157 3.32 1.28 -4.48
C TRP A 157 3.65 1.63 -3.03
N GLY A 158 4.25 0.70 -2.30
CA GLY A 158 4.69 0.92 -0.92
C GLY A 158 5.72 2.04 -0.81
N PHE A 159 6.69 2.10 -1.72
CA PHE A 159 7.68 3.18 -1.77
C PHE A 159 7.03 4.55 -2.09
N THR A 160 6.09 4.58 -3.03
CA THR A 160 5.40 5.80 -3.45
C THR A 160 4.64 6.42 -2.28
N TRP A 161 3.80 5.64 -1.59
CA TRP A 161 3.02 6.18 -0.47
C TRP A 161 3.87 6.48 0.77
N ASN A 162 4.94 5.72 1.01
CA ASN A 162 5.91 6.07 2.05
C ASN A 162 6.55 7.45 1.76
N GLY A 163 6.97 7.67 0.52
CA GLY A 163 7.58 8.92 0.11
C GLY A 163 6.61 10.10 0.14
N ILE A 164 5.36 9.91 -0.30
CA ILE A 164 4.31 10.93 -0.24
C ILE A 164 4.02 11.31 1.22
N GLY A 165 3.87 10.33 2.11
CA GLY A 165 3.62 10.62 3.53
C GLY A 165 4.79 11.28 4.23
N LYS A 166 6.04 10.86 3.97
CA LYS A 166 7.22 11.56 4.51
C LYS A 166 7.28 13.02 4.07
N LYS A 167 6.96 13.30 2.81
CA LYS A 167 6.90 14.66 2.30
C LYS A 167 5.80 15.46 3.00
N ALA A 168 4.60 14.92 3.13
CA ALA A 168 3.50 15.59 3.84
C ALA A 168 3.84 15.88 5.31
N ILE A 169 4.57 15.00 5.99
CA ILE A 169 5.04 15.23 7.36
C ILE A 169 6.10 16.34 7.39
N ALA A 170 7.03 16.35 6.44
CA ALA A 170 8.07 17.37 6.34
C ALA A 170 7.49 18.77 6.01
N ASP A 171 6.54 18.83 5.09
CA ASP A 171 5.85 20.06 4.67
C ASP A 171 4.99 20.64 5.82
N ASN A 172 4.49 19.79 6.71
CA ASN A 172 3.72 20.18 7.91
C ASN A 172 4.58 20.35 9.18
N SER A 173 5.89 20.11 9.10
CA SER A 173 6.79 20.35 10.22
C SER A 173 6.98 21.87 10.38
N PRO A 174 6.89 22.43 11.61
CA PRO A 174 7.21 23.84 11.82
C PRO A 174 8.61 24.09 11.28
N ALA A 175 8.70 24.99 10.30
CA ALA A 175 9.92 25.28 9.57
C ALA A 175 11.07 25.52 10.56
N LYS A 176 12.17 24.79 10.39
CA LYS A 176 13.43 25.10 11.04
C LYS A 176 13.85 26.46 10.47
N ASN A 177 13.62 27.52 11.24
CA ASN A 177 13.90 28.89 10.83
C ASN A 177 15.36 29.01 10.35
N ASP A 178 15.53 29.38 9.09
CA ASP A 178 16.76 29.95 8.55
C ASP A 178 16.97 31.32 9.24
N PRO A 179 18.16 31.65 9.77
CA PRO A 179 18.35 32.83 10.61
C PRO A 179 18.54 34.08 9.75
N THR A 180 17.45 34.59 9.18
CA THR A 180 17.43 35.98 8.72
C THR A 180 16.04 36.55 8.88
N THR A 181 15.85 37.29 9.98
CA THR A 181 15.16 38.58 10.07
C THR A 181 14.60 38.75 11.47
N THR A 182 15.16 39.75 12.13
CA THR A 182 14.96 40.33 13.44
C THR A 182 13.48 40.55 13.82
N ASN A 183 13.19 40.43 15.13
CA ASN A 183 11.97 40.81 15.86
C ASN A 183 10.84 39.77 16.03
N SER A 184 11.11 38.71 16.81
CA SER A 184 10.12 38.03 17.69
C SER A 184 10.83 36.98 18.55
N LYS A 185 11.37 37.36 19.72
CA LYS A 185 12.25 36.49 20.55
C LYS A 185 11.67 36.15 21.93
N ILE A 186 10.34 36.04 22.10
CA ILE A 186 9.81 35.63 23.42
C ILE A 186 8.83 34.45 23.35
N GLU A 187 8.13 34.17 22.25
CA GLU A 187 7.07 33.13 22.27
C GLU A 187 7.50 31.75 21.72
N ASN A 188 8.52 31.66 20.86
CA ASN A 188 8.86 30.39 20.17
C ASN A 188 9.69 29.41 21.02
N GLY A 189 10.37 29.88 22.08
CA GLY A 189 11.27 29.05 22.89
C GLY A 189 10.56 28.08 23.84
N ASN A 190 9.31 28.36 24.22
CA ASN A 190 8.57 27.53 25.17
C ASN A 190 7.85 26.36 24.45
N VAL A 191 7.44 26.56 23.20
CA VAL A 191 6.78 25.52 22.39
C VAL A 191 7.74 24.38 22.05
N GLU A 192 8.98 24.69 21.67
CA GLU A 192 10.00 23.66 21.39
C GLU A 192 10.38 22.86 22.65
N LYS A 193 10.43 23.53 23.81
CA LYS A 193 10.68 22.86 25.09
C LYS A 193 9.53 21.95 25.51
N LEU A 194 8.28 22.36 25.27
CA LEU A 194 7.09 21.54 25.51
C LEU A 194 7.05 20.30 24.62
N LEU A 195 7.46 20.41 23.35
CA LEU A 195 7.56 19.27 22.43
C LEU A 195 8.59 18.25 22.91
N ARG A 196 9.78 18.70 23.32
CA ARG A 196 10.82 17.79 23.88
C ARG A 196 10.38 17.13 25.17
N LEU A 197 9.65 17.84 26.03
CA LEU A 197 9.07 17.27 27.24
C LEU A 197 8.08 16.15 26.94
N LYS A 198 7.27 16.31 25.88
CA LYS A 198 6.31 15.28 25.46
C LYS A 198 7.03 14.05 24.89
N GLU A 199 8.07 14.25 24.09
CA GLU A 199 8.89 13.14 23.58
C GLU A 199 9.57 12.34 24.71
N LEU A 200 10.01 13.00 25.78
CA LEU A 200 10.61 12.34 26.94
C LEU A 200 9.58 11.55 27.77
N LEU A 201 8.33 12.00 27.82
CA LEU A 201 7.22 11.24 28.42
C LEU A 201 6.86 10.03 27.55
N ASP A 202 6.72 10.23 26.24
CA ASP A 202 6.38 9.17 25.28
C ASP A 202 7.45 8.06 25.19
N THR A 203 8.71 8.38 25.52
CA THR A 203 9.83 7.43 25.62
C THR A 203 9.99 6.79 27.00
N GLY A 204 9.13 7.16 27.97
CA GLY A 204 9.14 6.63 29.33
C GLY A 204 10.32 7.10 30.19
N VAL A 205 11.01 8.16 29.76
CA VAL A 205 12.13 8.77 30.49
C VAL A 205 11.64 9.69 31.61
N LEU A 206 10.43 10.26 31.46
CA LEU A 206 9.72 11.03 32.48
C LEU A 206 8.43 10.32 32.87
N THR A 207 7.99 10.50 34.11
CA THR A 207 6.61 10.14 34.52
C THR A 207 5.63 11.26 34.19
N GLU A 208 4.33 10.95 34.18
CA GLU A 208 3.28 11.96 33.94
C GLU A 208 3.33 13.10 34.97
N GLU A 209 3.68 12.80 36.23
CA GLU A 209 3.80 13.80 37.30
C GLU A 209 4.98 14.77 37.06
N GLU A 210 6.12 14.24 36.62
CA GLU A 210 7.32 15.04 36.32
C GLU A 210 7.14 15.91 35.07
N PHE A 211 6.42 15.38 34.08
CA PHE A 211 6.05 16.13 32.90
C PHE A 211 5.15 17.33 33.25
N ASP A 212 4.11 17.12 34.06
CA ASP A 212 3.16 18.18 34.40
C ASP A 212 3.78 19.28 35.28
N ALA A 213 4.69 18.92 36.19
CA ALA A 213 5.48 19.89 36.96
C ALA A 213 6.36 20.78 36.08
N LYS A 214 7.08 20.19 35.11
CA LYS A 214 7.96 20.93 34.19
C LYS A 214 7.18 21.75 33.16
N LYS A 215 6.00 21.26 32.74
CA LYS A 215 5.08 22.00 31.87
C LYS A 215 4.55 23.27 32.54
N LYS A 216 4.16 23.21 33.82
CA LYS A 216 3.74 24.40 34.60
C LYS A 216 4.87 25.42 34.75
N GLN A 217 6.08 24.96 35.05
CA GLN A 217 7.27 25.83 35.11
C GLN A 217 7.57 26.53 33.77
N LEU A 218 7.37 25.86 32.63
CA LEU A 218 7.58 26.44 31.30
C LEU A 218 6.48 27.43 30.88
N LEU A 219 5.28 27.28 31.43
CA LEU A 219 4.13 28.13 31.15
C LEU A 219 3.94 29.24 32.19
N ASN A 220 4.81 29.33 33.22
CA ASN A 220 4.72 30.26 34.36
C ASN A 220 3.31 30.25 35.00
N LEU A 221 2.76 29.05 35.22
CA LEU A 221 1.46 28.80 35.87
C LEU A 221 1.62 28.34 37.32
#